data_AF-A0A066Z2J4-F1
#
_entry.id   AF-A0A066Z2J4-F1
#
_cell.length_a   1.000
_cell.length_b   1.000
_cell.length_c   1.000
_cell.angle_alpha   90.00
_cell.angle_beta   90.00
_cell.angle_gamma   90.00
#
_symmetry.space_group_name_H-M   'P 1'
#
loop_
_entity.id
_entity.type
_entity.pdbx_description
1 polymer ?
#
loop_
_entity_poly.entity_id
_entity_poly.type
_entity_poly.pdbx_seq_one_letter_code
_entity_poly.pdbx_strand_id
1 'polypeptide(L)'
;MPETTWRDRVEAEDRLQRDLLAEMSASAARRAQALVDGVAQLGSKSAVARELGITPTAVRKAIRENRATATPEPNPAPTTE
;
A
#
# COMPACT_ATOMS: atom_id res chain seq x y z
N MET A 1 39.65 -5.37 -14.32
CA MET A 1 38.26 -5.50 -13.85
C MET A 1 37.39 -4.84 -14.91
N PRO A 2 36.48 -5.53 -15.60
CA PRO A 2 35.55 -4.81 -16.47
C PRO A 2 34.72 -3.91 -15.55
N GLU A 3 34.89 -2.61 -15.68
CA GLU A 3 34.12 -1.63 -14.92
C GLU A 3 32.65 -1.76 -15.34
N THR A 4 31.76 -1.92 -14.36
CA THR A 4 30.31 -1.94 -14.57
C THR A 4 29.92 -0.74 -15.45
N THR A 5 29.31 -1.00 -16.61
CA THR A 5 28.99 0.09 -17.53
C THR A 5 27.91 0.97 -16.92
N TRP A 6 27.77 2.21 -17.41
CA TRP A 6 26.69 3.08 -16.95
C TRP A 6 25.30 2.45 -17.18
N ARG A 7 25.15 1.61 -18.21
CA ARG A 7 23.90 0.89 -18.51
C ARG A 7 23.57 -0.14 -17.43
N ASP A 8 24.57 -0.93 -17.03
CA ASP A 8 24.40 -1.93 -15.99
C ASP A 8 24.04 -1.28 -14.64
N ARG A 9 24.61 -0.10 -14.35
CA ARG A 9 24.24 0.67 -13.15
C ARG A 9 22.79 1.16 -13.22
N VAL A 10 22.34 1.67 -14.35
CA VAL A 10 20.94 2.10 -14.52
C VAL A 10 19.98 0.91 -14.39
N GLU A 11 20.29 -0.23 -15.00
CA GLU A 11 19.44 -1.41 -14.90
C GLU A 11 19.32 -1.92 -13.45
N ALA A 12 20.42 -1.87 -12.69
CA ALA A 12 20.43 -2.24 -11.29
C ALA A 12 19.54 -1.29 -10.45
N GLU A 13 19.63 0.02 -10.66
CA GLU A 13 18.78 1.00 -9.98
C GLU A 13 17.32 0.88 -10.38
N ASP A 14 17.01 0.65 -11.65
CA ASP A 14 15.63 0.43 -12.11
C ASP A 14 15.01 -0.80 -11.45
N ARG A 15 15.80 -1.86 -11.24
CA ARG A 15 15.37 -3.06 -10.51
C ARG A 15 15.07 -2.74 -9.05
N LEU A 16 15.99 -2.04 -8.38
CA LEU A 16 15.80 -1.62 -7.00
C LEU A 16 14.56 -0.71 -6.84
N GLN A 17 14.34 0.23 -7.76
CA GLN A 17 13.17 1.09 -7.75
C GLN A 17 11.87 0.30 -7.91
N ARG A 18 11.83 -0.72 -8.77
CA ARG A 18 10.65 -1.59 -8.90
C ARG A 18 10.35 -2.33 -7.59
N ASP A 19 11.37 -2.87 -6.94
CA ASP A 19 11.21 -3.61 -5.68
C ASP A 19 10.76 -2.66 -4.54
N LEU A 20 11.35 -1.47 -4.45
CA LEU A 20 10.96 -0.45 -3.48
C LEU A 20 9.53 0.05 -3.71
N LEU A 21 9.13 0.25 -4.97
CA LEU A 21 7.75 0.63 -5.30
C LEU A 21 6.75 -0.45 -4.88
N ALA A 22 7.09 -1.73 -5.07
CA ALA A 22 6.26 -2.84 -4.63
C ALA A 22 6.12 -2.86 -3.09
N GLU A 23 7.22 -2.70 -2.35
CA GLU A 23 7.18 -2.65 -0.89
C GLU A 23 6.43 -1.42 -0.37
N MET A 24 6.62 -0.25 -1.01
CA MET A 24 5.86 0.96 -0.68
C MET A 24 4.36 0.76 -0.90
N SER A 25 3.97 0.08 -1.97
CA SER A 25 2.56 -0.25 -2.24
C SER A 25 2.00 -1.19 -1.16
N ALA A 26 2.72 -2.26 -0.81
CA ALA A 26 2.32 -3.18 0.25
C ALA A 26 2.22 -2.49 1.62
N SER A 27 3.18 -1.63 1.93
CA SER A 27 3.19 -0.81 3.16
C SER A 27 1.99 0.15 3.19
N ALA A 28 1.65 0.79 2.07
CA ALA A 28 0.48 1.66 1.96
C ALA A 28 -0.82 0.89 2.20
N ALA A 29 -0.94 -0.34 1.70
CA ALA A 29 -2.11 -1.20 1.93
C ALA A 29 -2.26 -1.57 3.41
N ARG A 30 -1.17 -2.02 4.05
CA ARG A 30 -1.16 -2.31 5.50
C ARG A 30 -1.52 -1.08 6.32
N ARG A 31 -1.00 0.10 5.96
CA ARG A 31 -1.34 1.36 6.61
C ARG A 31 -2.82 1.73 6.44
N ALA A 32 -3.38 1.54 5.25
CA ALA A 32 -4.79 1.81 5.02
C ALA A 32 -5.70 0.90 5.84
N GLN A 33 -5.34 -0.38 5.99
CA GLN A 33 -6.06 -1.30 6.87
C GLN A 33 -6.00 -0.83 8.32
N ALA A 34 -4.82 -0.45 8.83
CA ALA A 34 -4.70 0.09 10.18
C ALA A 34 -5.56 1.36 10.41
N LEU A 35 -5.73 2.19 9.37
CA LEU A 35 -6.65 3.34 9.44
C LEU A 35 -8.12 2.90 9.51
N VAL A 36 -8.51 1.83 8.81
CA VAL A 36 -9.86 1.24 8.92
C VAL A 36 -10.09 0.70 10.33
N ASP A 37 -9.12 -0.02 10.89
CA ASP A 37 -9.20 -0.57 12.23
C ASP A 37 -9.30 0.56 13.28
N GLY A 38 -8.51 1.62 13.12
CA GLY A 38 -8.62 2.82 13.95
C GLY A 38 -9.99 3.51 13.84
N VAL A 39 -10.62 3.50 12.66
CA VAL A 39 -11.99 4.03 12.49
C VAL A 39 -13.00 3.16 13.23
N ALA A 40 -12.83 1.84 13.21
CA ALA A 40 -13.68 0.92 13.96
C ALA A 40 -13.52 1.13 15.48
N GLN A 41 -12.30 1.37 15.96
CA GLN A 41 -12.01 1.61 17.38
C GLN A 41 -12.49 2.99 17.87
N LEU A 42 -12.25 4.06 17.12
CA LEU A 42 -12.52 5.44 17.53
C LEU A 42 -13.86 5.99 17.00
N GLY A 43 -14.58 5.22 16.20
CA GLY A 43 -15.91 5.53 15.68
C GLY A 43 -15.95 6.49 14.49
N SER A 44 -14.85 7.17 14.13
CA SER A 44 -14.83 8.04 12.95
C SER A 44 -13.45 8.29 12.35
N LYS A 45 -13.42 8.58 11.05
CA LYS A 45 -12.20 9.02 10.33
C LYS A 45 -11.63 10.33 10.90
N SER A 46 -12.49 11.18 11.45
CA SER A 46 -12.06 12.44 12.08
C SER A 46 -11.38 12.20 13.44
N ALA A 47 -11.82 11.21 14.21
CA ALA A 47 -11.16 10.84 15.47
C ALA A 47 -9.76 10.26 15.20
N VAL A 48 -9.64 9.34 14.24
CA VAL A 48 -8.33 8.83 13.79
C VAL A 48 -7.41 9.94 13.29
N ALA A 49 -7.95 10.89 12.52
CA ALA A 49 -7.17 12.01 12.03
C ALA A 49 -6.63 12.90 13.15
N ARG A 50 -7.42 13.14 14.20
CA ARG A 50 -6.98 13.88 15.39
C ARG A 50 -5.91 13.13 16.17
N GLU A 51 -6.09 11.83 16.39
CA GLU A 51 -5.11 10.97 17.07
C GLU A 51 -3.75 11.00 16.36
N LEU A 52 -3.77 10.96 15.02
CA LEU A 52 -2.56 10.95 14.20
C LEU A 52 -2.03 12.36 13.85
N GLY A 53 -2.70 13.44 14.27
CA GLY A 53 -2.30 14.80 13.93
C GLY A 53 -2.37 15.15 12.43
N ILE A 54 -3.28 14.52 11.67
CA ILE A 54 -3.45 14.73 10.22
C ILE A 54 -4.87 15.19 9.88
N THR A 55 -5.13 15.49 8.60
CA THR A 55 -6.47 15.88 8.16
C THR A 55 -7.39 14.67 7.94
N PRO A 56 -8.70 14.76 8.21
CA PRO A 56 -9.66 13.70 7.90
C PRO A 56 -9.73 13.35 6.41
N THR A 57 -9.36 14.28 5.54
CA THR A 57 -9.27 14.05 4.08
C THR A 57 -8.09 13.15 3.74
N ALA A 58 -6.95 13.27 4.42
CA ALA A 58 -5.81 12.37 4.25
C ALA A 58 -6.17 10.93 4.65
N VAL A 59 -6.89 10.73 5.76
CA VAL A 59 -7.40 9.41 6.18
C VAL A 59 -8.35 8.83 5.13
N ARG A 60 -9.32 9.63 4.65
CA ARG A 60 -10.25 9.22 3.58
C ARG A 60 -9.53 8.82 2.30
N LYS A 61 -8.54 9.60 1.88
CA LYS A 61 -7.74 9.37 0.67
C LYS A 61 -6.97 8.05 0.77
N ALA A 62 -6.24 7.85 1.86
CA ALA A 62 -5.44 6.64 2.10
C ALA A 62 -6.28 5.36 2.10
N ILE A 63 -7.46 5.39 2.73
CA ILE A 63 -8.39 4.24 2.74
C ILE A 63 -8.96 3.99 1.33
N ARG A 64 -9.38 5.05 0.62
CA ARG A 64 -10.00 4.93 -0.70
C ARG A 64 -9.03 4.38 -1.74
N GLU A 65 -7.82 4.93 -1.79
CA GLU A 65 -6.84 4.59 -2.83
C GLU A 65 -6.37 3.14 -2.70
N ASN A 66 -6.20 2.65 -1.47
CA ASN A 66 -5.85 1.24 -1.26
C ASN A 66 -7.02 0.29 -1.51
N ARG A 67 -8.27 0.72 -1.33
CA ARG A 67 -9.42 -0.12 -1.70
C ARG A 67 -9.54 -0.27 -3.23
N ALA A 68 -9.23 0.78 -3.98
CA ALA A 68 -9.27 0.75 -5.45
C ALA A 68 -8.20 -0.18 -6.05
N THR A 69 -7.10 -0.40 -5.35
CA THR A 69 -6.04 -1.33 -5.75
C THR A 69 -6.25 -2.77 -5.24
N ALA A 70 -7.28 -3.04 -4.43
CA ALA A 70 -7.42 -4.28 -3.66
C ALA A 70 -8.55 -5.25 -4.06
N THR A 71 -9.20 -5.15 -5.24
CA THR A 71 -10.27 -6.12 -5.62
C THR A 71 -10.39 -6.28 -7.14
N PRO A 72 -10.58 -7.51 -7.72
CA PRO A 72 -11.13 -8.72 -7.09
C PRO A 72 -10.22 -9.96 -7.01
N GLU A 73 -10.38 -10.69 -5.90
CA GLU A 73 -10.04 -12.10 -5.72
C GLU A 73 -10.52 -12.98 -6.90
N PRO A 74 -9.74 -13.99 -7.33
CA PRO A 74 -10.27 -15.09 -8.11
C PRO A 74 -11.08 -16.00 -7.18
N ASN A 75 -12.37 -16.14 -7.48
CA ASN A 75 -13.29 -17.12 -6.91
C ASN A 75 -12.61 -18.51 -6.82
N PRO A 76 -12.43 -19.13 -5.62
CA PRO A 76 -12.02 -20.53 -5.57
C PRO A 76 -13.20 -21.38 -6.04
N ALA A 77 -13.03 -22.06 -7.18
CA ALA A 77 -13.98 -23.03 -7.70
C ALA A 77 -14.36 -24.05 -6.60
N PRO A 78 -15.62 -24.54 -6.56
CA PRO A 78 -15.96 -25.58 -5.60
C PRO A 78 -15.21 -26.85 -5.99
N THR A 79 -14.33 -27.31 -5.11
CA THR A 79 -13.80 -28.68 -5.14
C THR A 79 -14.97 -29.62 -4.88
N THR A 80 -15.41 -30.33 -5.93
CA THR A 80 -16.30 -31.49 -5.80
C THR A 80 -15.44 -32.70 -5.41
N GLU A 81 -15.78 -33.29 -4.28
CA GLU A 81 -15.34 -34.61 -3.80
C GLU A 81 -16.04 -35.74 -4.57
#